data_AF-A0AAV0KW00-F1
#
_entry.id   AF-A0AAV0KW00-F1
#
_cell.length_a   1.000
_cell.length_b   1.000
_cell.length_c   1.000
_cell.angle_alpha   90.00
_cell.angle_beta   90.00
_cell.angle_gamma   90.00
#
_symmetry.space_group_name_H-M   'P 1'
#
loop_
_entity.id
_entity.type
_entity.pdbx_description
1 polymer ?
#
loop_
_entity_poly.entity_id
_entity_poly.type
_entity_poly.pdbx_seq_one_letter_code
_entity_poly.pdbx_strand_id
1 'polypeptide(L)'
;MSFLRESGHNAGICKTRWDSSGGLTGGTYEFIDVFLSPAAAWPKRYIVDLDFASQFEIARPTAQYQRVLDSLPRVFVGGIADLKRIVRAVSDAARRSLKSKGLSLPPWRKNRYMLNNWLGPYRRTINPVPASSFPSVIGGGQCRVVGFDDGVGGRLVVRT
;
A
#
# COMPACT_ATOMS: atom_id res chain seq x y z
N MET A 1 8.39 11.74 7.10
CA MET A 1 8.87 12.06 5.74
C MET A 1 9.74 13.33 5.73
N SER A 2 9.38 14.39 6.47
CA SER A 2 10.16 15.64 6.59
C SER A 2 11.64 15.43 6.97
N PHE A 3 11.91 14.62 7.98
CA PHE A 3 13.28 14.28 8.42
C PHE A 3 14.20 13.77 7.29
N LEU A 4 13.69 12.87 6.43
CA LEU A 4 14.48 12.32 5.31
C LEU A 4 14.83 13.40 4.29
N ARG A 5 13.92 14.35 4.06
CA ARG A 5 14.12 15.46 3.11
C ARG A 5 15.02 16.54 3.69
N GLU A 6 14.86 16.86 4.97
CA GLU A 6 15.75 17.76 5.72
C GLU A 6 17.19 17.22 5.74
N SER A 7 17.35 15.90 5.77
CA SER A 7 18.64 15.21 5.62
C SER A 7 19.18 15.20 4.18
N GLY A 8 18.52 15.88 3.24
CA GLY A 8 18.95 16.00 1.84
C GLY A 8 18.59 14.82 0.93
N HIS A 9 17.77 13.86 1.39
CA HIS A 9 17.35 12.73 0.56
C HIS A 9 16.11 13.06 -0.28
N ASN A 10 16.06 12.54 -1.51
CA ASN A 10 14.86 12.59 -2.34
C ASN A 10 13.87 11.51 -1.88
N ALA A 11 13.08 11.84 -0.86
CA ALA A 11 12.05 10.98 -0.30
C ALA A 11 10.64 11.44 -0.72
N GLY A 12 9.76 10.47 -0.98
CA GLY A 12 8.37 10.73 -1.38
C GLY A 12 7.43 9.62 -0.91
N ILE A 13 6.17 9.98 -0.69
CA ILE A 13 5.11 9.02 -0.43
C ILE A 13 4.63 8.47 -1.77
N CYS A 14 4.60 7.15 -1.89
CA CYS A 14 4.10 6.44 -3.05
C CYS A 14 2.78 5.77 -2.70
N LYS A 15 1.75 6.00 -3.52
CA LYS A 15 0.48 5.29 -3.44
C LYS A 15 0.29 4.43 -4.68
N THR A 16 0.38 3.11 -4.52
CA THR A 16 0.06 2.15 -5.58
C THR A 16 -1.44 1.98 -5.71
N ARG A 17 -1.88 1.74 -6.95
CA ARG A 17 -3.25 1.31 -7.25
C ARG A 17 -3.20 0.40 -8.47
N TRP A 18 -3.85 -0.75 -8.36
CA TRP A 18 -4.02 -1.66 -9.48
C TRP A 18 -5.46 -2.16 -9.53
N ASP A 19 -5.96 -2.32 -10.75
CA ASP A 19 -7.29 -2.84 -10.99
C ASP A 19 -7.29 -4.38 -11.00
N SER A 20 -8.47 -4.95 -10.79
CA SER A 20 -8.67 -6.38 -10.84
C SER A 20 -8.34 -6.90 -12.25
N SER A 21 -7.38 -7.82 -12.38
CA SER A 21 -6.97 -8.37 -13.68
C SER A 21 -6.36 -9.77 -13.56
N GLY A 22 -6.76 -10.68 -14.45
CA GLY A 22 -6.23 -12.04 -14.51
C GLY A 22 -6.34 -12.80 -13.18
N GLY A 23 -7.51 -12.75 -12.53
CA GLY A 23 -7.75 -13.42 -11.24
C GLY A 23 -7.07 -12.78 -10.03
N LEU A 24 -6.45 -11.60 -10.20
CA LEU A 24 -5.96 -10.76 -9.11
C LEU A 24 -7.05 -9.75 -8.74
N THR A 25 -7.34 -9.62 -7.45
CA THR A 25 -8.21 -8.56 -6.94
C THR A 25 -7.47 -7.23 -6.95
N GLY A 26 -8.18 -6.15 -7.28
CA GLY A 26 -7.66 -4.79 -7.18
C GLY A 26 -7.26 -4.43 -5.75
N GLY A 27 -6.44 -3.39 -5.63
CA GLY A 27 -5.94 -2.93 -4.35
C GLY A 27 -5.23 -1.58 -4.44
N THR A 28 -4.98 -1.02 -3.25
CA THR A 28 -4.19 0.19 -3.08
C THR A 28 -3.27 0.02 -1.90
N TYR A 29 -2.09 0.60 -1.97
CA TYR A 29 -1.14 0.54 -0.86
C TYR A 29 -0.28 1.80 -0.82
N GLU A 30 0.23 2.14 0.36
CA GLU A 30 1.04 3.33 0.60
C GLU A 30 2.38 2.95 1.22
N PHE A 31 3.46 3.52 0.70
CA PHE A 31 4.81 3.33 1.21
C PHE A 31 5.65 4.58 0.93
N ILE A 32 6.85 4.64 1.48
CA ILE A 32 7.79 5.74 1.20
C ILE A 32 8.88 5.21 0.26
N ASP A 33 9.20 5.96 -0.79
CA ASP A 33 10.40 5.70 -1.58
C ASP A 33 11.48 6.75 -1.30
N VAL A 34 12.73 6.31 -1.38
CA VAL A 34 13.89 7.18 -1.16
C VAL A 34 14.92 6.90 -2.24
N PHE A 35 15.34 7.95 -2.94
CA PHE A 35 16.46 7.90 -3.88
C PHE A 35 17.72 8.44 -3.19
N LEU A 36 18.72 7.58 -3.03
CA LEU A 36 20.05 7.99 -2.61
C LEU A 36 20.87 8.38 -3.83
N SER A 37 21.59 9.50 -3.72
CA SER A 37 22.44 10.06 -4.78
C SER A 37 21.70 10.20 -6.12
N PRO A 38 20.63 11.00 -6.20
CA PRO A 38 19.84 11.13 -7.43
C PRO A 38 20.63 11.63 -8.64
N ALA A 39 21.77 12.29 -8.42
CA ALA A 39 22.67 12.79 -9.47
C ALA A 39 23.75 11.77 -9.91
N ALA A 40 23.82 10.60 -9.29
CA ALA A 40 24.78 9.56 -9.67
C ALA A 40 24.31 8.79 -10.92
N ALA A 41 25.26 8.17 -11.63
CA ALA A 41 24.97 7.32 -12.79
C ALA A 41 24.04 6.13 -12.45
N TRP A 42 24.02 5.69 -11.18
CA TRP A 42 23.21 4.57 -10.70
C TRP A 42 22.48 4.96 -9.40
N PRO A 43 21.36 5.69 -9.48
CA PRO A 43 20.63 6.10 -8.30
C PRO A 43 20.03 4.87 -7.60
N LYS A 44 20.32 4.72 -6.31
CA LYS A 44 19.80 3.60 -5.52
C LYS A 44 18.43 3.96 -4.96
N ARG A 45 17.40 3.20 -5.36
CA ARG A 45 16.04 3.33 -4.85
C ARG A 45 15.81 2.38 -3.69
N TYR A 46 15.38 2.94 -2.57
CA TYR A 46 14.96 2.22 -1.37
C TYR A 46 13.45 2.35 -1.20
N ILE A 47 12.85 1.30 -0.68
CA ILE A 47 11.47 1.24 -0.23
C ILE A 47 11.50 1.22 1.29
N VAL A 48 10.71 2.10 1.89
CA VAL A 48 10.50 2.21 3.32
C VAL A 48 9.03 1.93 3.61
N ASP A 49 8.77 0.91 4.40
CA ASP A 49 7.44 0.53 4.85
C ASP A 49 7.43 0.44 6.38
N LEU A 50 6.52 1.16 7.02
CA LEU A 50 6.47 1.30 8.47
C LEU A 50 5.72 0.14 9.16
N ASP A 51 4.98 -0.66 8.39
CA ASP A 51 4.16 -1.75 8.91
C ASP A 51 4.24 -2.98 8.00
N PHE A 52 5.48 -3.36 7.66
CA PHE A 52 5.75 -4.38 6.66
C PHE A 52 5.33 -5.78 7.11
N ALA A 53 5.64 -6.16 8.36
CA ALA A 53 5.38 -7.50 8.87
C ALA A 53 3.88 -7.84 8.93
N SER A 54 3.02 -6.86 9.26
CA SER A 54 1.56 -7.05 9.33
C SER A 54 0.96 -7.46 7.98
N GLN A 55 1.61 -7.05 6.88
CA GLN A 55 1.23 -7.42 5.52
C GLN A 55 1.40 -8.92 5.23
N PHE A 56 1.92 -9.72 6.15
CA PHE A 56 2.09 -11.16 5.97
C PHE A 56 1.31 -12.00 6.97
N GLU A 57 0.57 -11.38 7.90
CA GLU A 57 -0.22 -12.12 8.89
C GLU A 57 -1.31 -12.97 8.22
N ILE A 58 -1.53 -14.18 8.72
CA ILE A 58 -2.57 -15.08 8.22
C ILE A 58 -3.38 -15.64 9.38
N ALA A 59 -4.63 -15.98 9.13
CA ALA A 59 -5.42 -16.72 10.10
C ALA A 59 -4.80 -18.11 10.32
N ARG A 60 -4.67 -18.50 11.59
CA ARG A 60 -4.20 -19.83 12.02
C ARG A 60 -2.81 -20.17 11.44
N PRO A 61 -1.74 -19.40 11.72
CA PRO A 61 -0.40 -19.74 11.27
C PRO A 61 0.07 -21.07 11.89
N THR A 62 0.97 -21.79 11.20
CA THR A 62 1.74 -22.87 11.84
C THR A 62 2.86 -22.25 12.69
N ALA A 63 3.38 -22.99 13.68
CA ALA A 63 4.52 -22.52 14.47
C ALA A 63 5.75 -22.19 13.60
N GLN A 64 5.95 -22.95 12.51
CA GLN A 64 7.02 -22.65 11.56
C GLN A 64 6.80 -21.32 10.83
N TYR A 65 5.57 -21.01 10.40
CA TYR A 65 5.27 -19.74 9.77
C TYR A 65 5.33 -18.57 10.75
N GLN A 66 4.92 -18.78 12.00
CA GLN A 66 5.04 -17.76 13.05
C GLN A 66 6.49 -17.33 13.23
N ARG A 67 7.44 -18.27 13.31
CA ARG A 67 8.88 -17.95 13.37
C ARG A 67 9.38 -17.14 12.16
N VAL A 68 8.81 -17.36 10.98
CA VAL A 68 9.12 -16.55 9.79
C VAL A 68 8.61 -15.12 10.00
N LEU A 69 7.37 -14.93 10.45
CA LEU A 69 6.81 -13.62 10.73
C LEU A 69 7.60 -12.88 11.81
N ASP A 70 7.98 -13.56 12.89
CA ASP A 70 8.73 -12.98 14.01
C ASP A 70 10.14 -12.53 13.57
N SER A 71 10.68 -13.11 12.49
CA SER A 71 11.97 -12.70 11.91
C SER A 71 11.87 -11.52 10.94
N LEU A 72 10.65 -11.12 10.53
CA LEU A 72 10.49 -10.01 9.61
C LEU A 72 10.68 -8.67 10.33
N PRO A 73 11.33 -7.70 9.67
CA PRO A 73 11.42 -6.36 10.24
C PRO A 73 10.02 -5.72 10.24
N ARG A 74 9.63 -5.14 11.37
CA ARG A 74 8.39 -4.35 11.46
C ARG A 74 8.43 -3.16 10.50
N VAL A 75 9.56 -2.46 10.48
CA VAL A 75 9.85 -1.39 9.51
C VAL A 75 10.82 -1.94 8.48
N PHE A 76 10.37 -2.11 7.24
CA PHE A 76 11.23 -2.52 6.14
C PHE A 76 11.94 -1.31 5.54
N VAL A 77 13.26 -1.43 5.36
CA VAL A 77 14.07 -0.48 4.59
C VAL A 77 14.98 -1.30 3.69
N GLY A 78 14.75 -1.27 2.38
CA GLY A 78 15.53 -2.10 1.47
C GLY A 78 15.33 -1.81 -0.01
N GLY A 79 16.19 -2.42 -0.83
CA GLY A 79 16.08 -2.31 -2.28
C GLY A 79 14.97 -3.20 -2.86
N ILE A 80 14.62 -2.95 -4.12
CA ILE A 80 13.59 -3.71 -4.84
C ILE A 80 13.94 -5.21 -4.92
N ALA A 81 15.22 -5.55 -5.08
CA ALA A 81 15.66 -6.94 -5.17
C ALA A 81 15.42 -7.71 -3.86
N ASP A 82 15.74 -7.10 -2.72
CA ASP A 82 15.55 -7.71 -1.40
C ASP A 82 14.07 -7.83 -1.06
N LEU A 83 13.28 -6.80 -1.37
CA LEU A 83 11.83 -6.85 -1.24
C LEU A 83 11.23 -8.03 -2.01
N LYS A 84 11.61 -8.21 -3.28
CA LYS A 84 11.14 -9.33 -4.10
C LYS A 84 11.49 -10.69 -3.50
N ARG A 85 12.70 -10.83 -2.96
CA ARG A 85 13.18 -12.07 -2.33
C ARG A 85 12.36 -12.38 -1.07
N ILE A 86 12.19 -11.39 -0.20
CA ILE A 86 11.43 -11.54 1.06
C ILE A 86 9.97 -11.86 0.76
N VAL A 87 9.31 -11.06 -0.08
CA VAL A 87 7.89 -11.27 -0.43
C VAL A 87 7.67 -12.68 -0.98
N ARG A 88 8.53 -13.15 -1.89
CA ARG A 88 8.45 -14.51 -2.43
C ARG A 88 8.60 -15.57 -1.34
N ALA A 89 9.63 -15.46 -0.52
CA ALA A 89 9.92 -16.43 0.53
C ALA A 89 8.77 -16.53 1.55
N VAL A 90 8.24 -15.39 1.98
CA VAL A 90 7.15 -15.33 2.96
C VAL A 90 5.82 -15.81 2.35
N SER A 91 5.48 -15.40 1.12
CA SER A 91 4.29 -15.91 0.42
C SER A 91 4.35 -17.43 0.22
N ASP A 92 5.52 -17.99 -0.06
CA ASP A 92 5.72 -19.43 -0.18
C ASP A 92 5.56 -20.14 1.17
N ALA A 93 6.08 -19.55 2.26
CA ALA A 93 5.88 -20.05 3.61
C ALA A 93 4.40 -20.00 4.05
N ALA A 94 3.69 -18.92 3.72
CA ALA A 94 2.27 -18.76 3.97
C ALA A 94 1.46 -19.84 3.26
N ARG A 95 1.78 -20.10 1.98
CA ARG A 95 1.16 -21.17 1.18
C ARG A 95 1.34 -22.54 1.85
N ARG A 96 2.55 -22.87 2.30
CA ARG A 96 2.83 -24.14 3.00
C ARG A 96 2.05 -24.25 4.31
N SER A 97 2.04 -23.18 5.11
CA SER A 97 1.31 -23.11 6.37
C SER A 97 -0.18 -23.38 6.18
N LEU A 98 -0.85 -22.66 5.28
CA LEU A 98 -2.29 -22.83 5.03
C LEU A 98 -2.59 -24.20 4.44
N LYS A 99 -1.78 -24.67 3.48
CA LYS A 99 -1.95 -25.99 2.86
C LYS A 99 -1.89 -27.12 3.89
N SER A 100 -0.96 -27.06 4.86
CA SER A 100 -0.88 -28.06 5.94
C SER A 100 -2.11 -28.12 6.85
N LYS A 101 -2.92 -27.05 6.86
CA LYS A 101 -4.18 -26.97 7.61
C LYS A 101 -5.42 -27.14 6.73
N GLY A 102 -5.26 -27.60 5.48
CA GLY A 102 -6.36 -27.76 4.52
C GLY A 102 -6.97 -26.44 4.03
N LEU A 103 -6.25 -25.32 4.17
CA LEU A 103 -6.72 -23.99 3.78
C LEU A 103 -6.05 -23.53 2.48
N SER A 104 -6.78 -22.76 1.67
CA SER A 104 -6.26 -22.12 0.47
C SER A 104 -5.64 -20.75 0.78
N LEU A 105 -4.61 -20.37 0.03
CA LEU A 105 -3.98 -19.05 0.16
C LEU A 105 -4.90 -17.98 -0.44
N PRO A 106 -5.36 -16.98 0.34
CA PRO A 106 -6.24 -15.95 -0.18
C PRO A 106 -5.54 -15.10 -1.26
N PRO A 107 -6.29 -14.50 -2.21
CA PRO A 107 -5.72 -13.74 -3.32
C PRO A 107 -4.72 -12.66 -2.89
N TRP A 108 -5.03 -11.93 -1.81
CA TRP A 108 -4.18 -10.85 -1.29
C TRP A 108 -2.87 -11.32 -0.64
N ARG A 109 -2.74 -12.61 -0.32
CA ARG A 109 -1.47 -13.18 0.20
C ARG A 109 -0.64 -13.87 -0.89
N LYS A 110 -1.14 -13.91 -2.13
CA LYS A 110 -0.36 -14.43 -3.27
C LYS A 110 0.78 -13.47 -3.59
N ASN A 111 1.93 -14.03 -3.97
CA ASN A 111 3.15 -13.26 -4.28
C ASN A 111 2.91 -12.09 -5.26
N ARG A 112 2.12 -12.29 -6.31
CA ARG A 112 1.81 -11.21 -7.28
C ARG A 112 1.05 -10.05 -6.64
N TYR A 113 0.06 -10.33 -5.78
CA TYR A 113 -0.67 -9.27 -5.06
C TYR A 113 0.27 -8.53 -4.13
N MET A 114 1.02 -9.28 -3.31
CA MET A 114 1.96 -8.73 -2.36
C MET A 114 2.99 -7.82 -3.04
N LEU A 115 3.58 -8.25 -4.16
CA LEU A 115 4.52 -7.40 -4.90
C LEU A 115 3.87 -6.12 -5.43
N ASN A 116 2.60 -6.16 -5.83
CA ASN A 116 1.90 -4.97 -6.32
C ASN A 116 1.70 -3.89 -5.26
N ASN A 117 1.66 -4.25 -3.97
CA ASN A 117 1.63 -3.26 -2.88
C ASN A 117 2.75 -2.22 -3.04
N TRP A 118 3.95 -2.64 -3.46
CA TRP A 118 5.10 -1.75 -3.58
C TRP A 118 5.57 -1.49 -5.01
N LEU A 119 5.31 -2.43 -5.93
CA LEU A 119 5.84 -2.41 -7.30
C LEU A 119 4.76 -2.21 -8.37
N GLY A 120 3.51 -2.04 -7.96
CA GLY A 120 2.41 -1.71 -8.87
C GLY A 120 2.52 -0.30 -9.44
N PRO A 121 1.64 0.08 -10.39
CA PRO A 121 1.51 1.46 -10.83
C PRO A 121 1.23 2.37 -9.63
N TYR A 122 1.97 3.47 -9.52
CA TYR A 122 1.88 4.34 -8.35
C TYR A 122 1.93 5.82 -8.71
N ARG A 123 1.32 6.63 -7.86
CA ARG A 123 1.52 8.08 -7.83
C ARG A 123 2.47 8.42 -6.68
N ARG A 124 3.38 9.35 -6.94
CA ARG A 124 4.38 9.81 -5.97
C ARG A 124 4.11 11.25 -5.57
N THR A 125 4.06 11.53 -4.28
CA THR A 125 3.89 12.88 -3.73
C THR A 125 5.06 13.21 -2.80
N ILE A 126 5.57 14.43 -2.94
CA ILE A 126 6.53 15.02 -2.00
C ILE A 126 5.84 15.88 -0.93
N ASN A 127 4.51 16.04 -1.04
CA ASN A 127 3.73 16.74 -0.02
C ASN A 127 3.66 15.88 1.26
N PRO A 128 3.87 16.48 2.44
CA PRO A 128 3.80 15.77 3.71
C PRO A 128 2.38 15.34 4.10
N VAL A 129 1.35 15.80 3.38
CA VAL A 129 -0.05 15.48 3.62
C VAL A 129 -0.47 14.29 2.76
N PRO A 130 -1.02 13.20 3.35
CA PRO A 130 -1.55 12.06 2.60
C PRO A 130 -2.64 12.51 1.62
N ALA A 131 -2.62 11.99 0.39
CA ALA A 131 -3.58 12.36 -0.65
C ALA A 131 -5.05 11.96 -0.34
N SER A 132 -5.32 11.33 0.81
CA SER A 132 -6.69 11.02 1.28
C SER A 132 -7.48 12.25 1.74
N SER A 133 -6.84 13.41 1.89
CA SER A 133 -7.50 14.66 2.31
C SER A 133 -7.89 15.60 1.17
N PHE A 134 -7.71 15.21 -0.09
CA PHE A 134 -8.13 16.00 -1.24
C PHE A 134 -9.13 15.22 -2.09
N PRO A 135 -10.40 15.65 -2.22
CA PRO A 135 -11.24 15.11 -3.27
C PRO A 135 -10.59 15.48 -4.61
N SER A 136 -10.26 14.47 -5.40
CA SER A 136 -9.78 14.64 -6.77
C SER A 136 -10.84 15.39 -7.58
N VAL A 137 -10.67 16.70 -7.74
CA VAL A 137 -11.42 17.48 -8.72
C VAL A 137 -10.66 17.46 -10.04
N ILE A 138 -11.44 17.52 -11.14
CA ILE A 138 -11.12 17.60 -12.58
C ILE A 138 -11.19 16.22 -13.27
N GLY A 139 -12.23 15.88 -14.05
CA GLY A 139 -13.39 16.64 -14.53
C GLY A 139 -14.34 15.75 -15.34
N GLY A 140 -15.59 16.19 -15.52
CA GLY A 140 -16.55 15.60 -16.47
C GLY A 140 -17.68 14.74 -15.89
N GLY A 141 -18.32 15.16 -14.80
CA GLY A 141 -19.57 14.57 -14.35
C GLY A 141 -20.23 15.42 -13.27
N GLN A 142 -21.47 15.88 -13.49
CA GLN A 142 -22.28 16.46 -12.43
C GLN A 142 -22.64 15.35 -11.43
N CYS A 143 -21.82 15.17 -10.40
CA CYS A 143 -22.25 14.44 -9.21
C CYS A 143 -23.07 15.40 -8.35
N ARG A 144 -24.39 15.35 -8.49
CA ARG A 144 -25.31 15.99 -7.55
C ARG A 144 -25.09 15.35 -6.18
N VAL A 145 -24.74 16.18 -5.20
CA VAL A 145 -24.78 15.79 -3.79
C VAL A 145 -26.25 15.54 -3.44
N VAL A 146 -26.62 14.29 -3.20
CA VAL A 146 -27.88 13.95 -2.56
C VAL A 146 -27.58 13.94 -1.07
N GLY A 147 -27.80 15.07 -0.41
CA GLY A 147 -27.83 15.11 1.05
C GLY A 147 -29.07 14.36 1.52
N PHE A 148 -28.90 13.45 2.48
CA PHE A 148 -30.01 13.05 3.33
C PHE A 148 -30.26 14.21 4.28
N ASP A 149 -31.38 14.89 4.07
CA ASP A 149 -31.89 15.91 4.98
C ASP A 149 -32.48 15.16 6.19
N ASP A 150 -31.73 15.09 7.29
CA ASP A 150 -32.29 14.73 8.60
C ASP A 150 -33.23 15.87 9.00
N GLY A 151 -34.52 15.61 8.77
CA GLY A 151 -35.56 16.60 8.93
C GLY A 151 -35.65 17.12 10.36
N VAL A 152 -35.15 18.34 10.58
CA VAL A 152 -35.68 19.28 11.58
C VAL A 152 -35.59 20.70 11.02
N GLY A 153 -36.71 21.14 10.45
CA GLY A 153 -37.26 22.50 10.61
C GLY A 153 -36.53 23.67 9.96
N GLY A 154 -37.07 24.17 8.84
CA GLY A 154 -36.77 25.54 8.39
C GLY A 154 -37.10 25.85 6.94
N ARG A 155 -38.39 25.98 6.64
CA ARG A 155 -38.91 26.40 5.33
C ARG A 155 -38.53 27.86 5.06
N LEU A 156 -37.79 28.14 3.98
CA LEU A 156 -37.84 29.47 3.35
C LEU A 156 -37.95 29.33 1.83
N VAL A 157 -39.15 29.63 1.34
CA VAL A 157 -39.47 29.80 -0.08
C VAL A 157 -39.25 31.26 -0.41
N VAL A 158 -38.53 31.56 -1.50
CA VAL A 158 -38.73 32.82 -2.22
C VAL A 158 -38.86 32.51 -3.71
N ARG A 159 -40.01 32.89 -4.24
CA ARG A 159 -40.40 32.83 -5.65
C ARG A 159 -40.08 34.17 -6.31
N THR A 160 -39.64 34.13 -7.57
CA THR A 160 -40.37 34.67 -8.74
C THR A 160 -39.94 33.87 -9.95
#